data_AF-B8H7V0-F1
#
_entry.id   AF-B8H7V0-F1
#
_cell.length_a   1.000
_cell.length_b   1.000
_cell.length_c   1.000
_cell.angle_alpha   90.00
_cell.angle_beta   90.00
_cell.angle_gamma   90.00
#
_symmetry.space_group_name_H-M   'P 1'
#
loop_
_entity.id
_entity.type
_entity.pdbx_description
1 polymer ?
#
loop_
_entity_poly.entity_id
_entity_poly.type
_entity_poly.pdbx_seq_one_letter_code
_entity_poly.pdbx_strand_id
1 'polypeptide(L)'
;MALIAPRVTAGLPAEDAGGLARALRDSDDITVFVDGTVHRLPAQARDAVVDLLARLSRGEAVTVSSVEEMLTTSRAAELAGISHTYLRNMTDRGEIPVEYRGTHRRIRQSAILAWLETQRRKEREAAADGGTHAAGTNSARADGPAPDSVATGSAGGSGASGVADGSAGHR
;
A
#
# COMPACT_ATOMS: atom_id res chain seq x y z
N MET A 1 -12.44 -16.52 22.41
CA MET A 1 -12.32 -15.18 23.00
C MET A 1 -13.12 -14.23 22.14
N ALA A 2 -14.07 -13.50 22.74
CA ALA A 2 -14.90 -12.57 21.99
C ALA A 2 -14.06 -11.36 21.59
N LEU A 3 -13.76 -11.27 20.30
CA LEU A 3 -13.19 -10.07 19.72
C LEU A 3 -14.29 -9.01 19.69
N ILE A 4 -14.01 -7.83 20.22
CA ILE A 4 -14.91 -6.69 20.08
C ILE A 4 -15.07 -6.46 18.58
N ALA A 5 -16.30 -6.54 18.10
CA ALA A 5 -16.58 -6.38 16.68
C ALA A 5 -16.03 -5.02 16.20
N PRO A 6 -15.34 -4.98 15.04
CA PRO A 6 -14.85 -3.74 14.48
C PRO A 6 -15.99 -2.72 14.37
N ARG A 7 -15.75 -1.50 14.87
CA ARG A 7 -16.68 -0.39 14.71
C ARG A 7 -16.21 0.51 13.59
N VAL A 8 -17.07 0.71 12.60
CA VAL A 8 -16.84 1.65 11.49
C VAL A 8 -17.57 2.94 11.81
N THR A 9 -16.85 4.06 11.74
CA THR A 9 -17.39 5.40 11.95
C THR A 9 -17.16 6.21 10.69
N ALA A 10 -18.23 6.82 10.17
CA ALA A 10 -18.13 7.74 9.04
C ALA A 10 -17.33 8.99 9.43
N GLY A 11 -16.74 9.66 8.44
CA GLY A 11 -16.09 10.94 8.65
C GLY A 11 -17.04 11.99 9.24
N LEU A 12 -16.46 12.96 9.95
CA LEU A 12 -17.26 14.03 10.54
C LEU A 12 -17.84 14.96 9.45
N PRO A 13 -19.04 15.53 9.68
CA PRO A 13 -19.56 16.62 8.86
C PRO A 13 -18.57 17.80 8.81
N ALA A 14 -18.57 18.54 7.71
CA ALA A 14 -17.58 19.60 7.46
C ALA A 14 -17.52 20.68 8.56
N GLU A 15 -18.67 20.98 9.18
CA GLU A 15 -18.79 21.94 10.28
C GLU A 15 -18.02 21.46 11.53
N ASP A 16 -18.28 20.24 11.99
CA ASP A 16 -17.62 19.64 13.15
C ASP A 16 -16.14 19.33 12.88
N ALA A 17 -15.84 18.88 11.65
CA ALA A 17 -14.50 18.53 11.21
C ALA A 17 -13.57 19.75 11.23
N GLY A 18 -14.05 20.92 10.81
CA GLY A 18 -13.26 22.16 10.80
C GLY A 18 -12.89 22.65 12.20
N GLY A 19 -13.85 22.62 13.13
CA GLY A 19 -13.61 22.97 14.53
C GLY A 19 -12.62 22.03 15.20
N LEU A 20 -12.79 20.72 15.00
CA LEU A 20 -11.91 19.70 15.54
C LEU A 20 -10.49 19.78 14.97
N ALA A 21 -10.36 19.95 13.64
CA ALA A 21 -9.06 20.07 12.99
C ALA A 21 -8.26 21.29 13.49
N ARG A 22 -8.94 22.39 13.81
CA ARG A 22 -8.29 23.57 14.37
C ARG A 22 -7.84 23.33 15.82
N ALA A 23 -8.70 22.77 16.66
CA ALA A 23 -8.36 22.44 18.04
C ALA A 23 -7.14 21.52 18.15
N LEU A 24 -7.05 20.49 17.29
CA LEU A 24 -5.92 19.54 17.25
C LEU A 24 -4.60 20.14 16.74
N ARG A 25 -4.63 21.27 16.02
CA ARG A 25 -3.40 21.98 15.62
C ARG A 25 -2.83 22.81 16.76
N ASP A 26 -3.69 23.31 17.63
CA ASP A 26 -3.33 24.22 18.71
C ASP A 26 -2.86 23.46 19.96
N SER A 27 -3.41 22.27 20.22
CA SER A 27 -3.05 21.41 21.35
C SER A 27 -3.37 19.94 21.09
N ASP A 28 -2.53 19.04 21.62
CA ASP A 28 -2.75 17.59 21.68
C ASP A 28 -3.24 17.11 23.06
N ASP A 29 -3.49 18.02 24.02
CA ASP A 29 -3.99 17.67 25.36
C ASP A 29 -5.48 17.30 25.33
N ILE A 30 -5.75 16.01 25.13
CA ILE A 30 -7.09 15.45 25.09
C ILE A 30 -7.52 14.98 26.48
N THR A 31 -8.70 15.42 26.88
CA THR A 31 -9.37 14.98 28.09
C THR A 31 -10.71 14.34 27.72
N VAL A 32 -11.00 13.18 28.33
CA VAL A 32 -12.25 12.46 28.08
C VAL A 32 -13.16 12.59 29.29
N PHE A 33 -14.43 12.91 29.05
CA PHE A 33 -15.45 12.95 30.09
C PHE A 33 -16.31 11.69 30.01
N VAL A 34 -16.32 10.89 31.07
CA VAL A 34 -17.10 9.65 31.16
C VAL A 34 -17.83 9.63 32.51
N ASP A 35 -19.15 9.40 32.49
CA ASP A 35 -19.98 9.26 33.69
C ASP A 35 -19.78 10.35 34.75
N GLY A 36 -19.61 11.61 34.32
CA GLY A 36 -19.42 12.73 35.25
C GLY A 36 -17.95 13.00 35.63
N THR A 37 -17.02 12.15 35.21
CA THR A 37 -15.62 12.22 35.60
C THR A 37 -14.73 12.62 34.43
N VAL A 38 -13.80 13.53 34.72
CA VAL A 38 -12.79 14.02 33.78
C VAL A 38 -11.56 13.11 33.87
N HIS A 39 -11.21 12.45 32.76
CA HIS A 39 -10.07 11.54 32.68
C HIS A 39 -9.00 12.10 31.74
N ARG A 40 -7.78 12.25 32.27
CA ARG A 40 -6.61 12.54 31.45
C ARG A 40 -6.06 11.26 30.85
N LEU A 41 -5.82 11.26 29.54
CA LEU A 41 -5.32 10.09 28.84
C LEU A 41 -3.80 9.92 29.05
N PRO A 42 -3.32 8.70 29.34
CA PRO A 42 -1.90 8.38 29.22
C PRO A 42 -1.40 8.60 27.78
N ALA A 43 -0.11 8.85 27.60
CA ALA A 43 0.47 9.22 26.30
C ALA A 43 0.06 8.26 25.16
N GLN A 44 0.16 6.95 25.39
CA GLN A 44 -0.20 5.92 24.40
C GLN A 44 -1.68 5.99 23.96
N ALA A 45 -2.59 6.21 24.92
CA ALA A 45 -4.01 6.32 24.64
C ALA A 45 -4.34 7.66 23.98
N ARG A 46 -3.68 8.74 24.41
CA ARG A 46 -3.81 10.07 23.82
C ARG A 46 -3.40 10.05 22.35
N ASP A 47 -2.23 9.50 22.02
CA ASP A 47 -1.71 9.48 20.64
C ASP A 47 -2.66 8.70 19.71
N ALA A 48 -3.22 7.58 20.17
CA ALA A 48 -4.22 6.82 19.42
C ALA A 48 -5.52 7.59 19.19
N VAL A 49 -5.99 8.34 20.20
CA VAL A 49 -7.21 9.17 20.08
C VAL A 49 -6.95 10.38 19.17
N VAL A 50 -5.78 11.02 19.27
CA VAL A 50 -5.39 12.12 18.38
C VAL A 50 -5.37 11.65 16.92
N ASP A 51 -4.77 10.50 16.62
CA ASP A 51 -4.75 9.95 15.25
C ASP A 51 -6.17 9.65 14.74
N LEU A 52 -7.02 9.04 15.58
CA LEU A 52 -8.41 8.78 15.26
C LEU A 52 -9.16 10.08 14.92
N LEU A 53 -9.09 11.08 15.81
CA LEU A 53 -9.79 12.36 15.63
C LEU A 53 -9.25 13.14 14.42
N ALA A 54 -7.95 13.09 14.15
CA ALA A 54 -7.35 13.74 12.99
C ALA A 54 -7.84 13.14 11.67
N ARG A 55 -8.06 11.82 11.60
CA ARG A 55 -8.66 11.17 10.42
C ARG A 55 -10.12 11.58 10.25
N LEU A 56 -10.89 11.53 11.34
CA LEU A 56 -12.29 11.96 11.34
C LEU A 56 -12.46 13.42 10.94
N SER A 57 -11.56 14.31 11.38
CA SER A 57 -11.56 15.74 11.02
C SER A 57 -11.18 16.01 9.57
N ARG A 58 -10.66 15.02 8.84
CA ARG A 58 -10.46 15.09 7.38
C ARG A 58 -11.65 14.51 6.60
N GLY A 59 -12.70 14.08 7.29
CA GLY A 59 -13.84 13.41 6.69
C GLY A 59 -13.55 11.96 6.29
N GLU A 60 -12.45 11.37 6.77
CA GLU A 60 -12.12 9.98 6.49
C GLU A 60 -12.97 9.05 7.34
N ALA A 61 -13.48 7.97 6.74
CA ALA A 61 -14.10 6.88 7.50
C ALA A 61 -13.01 6.09 8.24
N VAL A 62 -13.25 5.79 9.52
CA VAL A 62 -12.29 5.07 10.37
C VAL A 62 -12.90 3.78 10.89
N THR A 63 -12.10 2.71 10.91
CA THR A 63 -12.45 1.43 11.54
C THR A 63 -11.60 1.22 12.79
N VAL A 64 -12.22 0.99 13.94
CA VAL A 64 -11.55 0.67 15.20
C VAL A 64 -11.81 -0.80 15.55
N SER A 65 -10.74 -1.56 15.76
CA SER A 65 -10.79 -2.98 16.15
C SER A 65 -9.69 -3.30 17.15
N SER A 66 -9.93 -4.27 18.02
CA SER A 66 -8.87 -4.85 18.85
C SER A 66 -7.82 -5.54 17.96
N VAL A 67 -6.56 -5.47 18.39
CA VAL A 67 -5.47 -6.24 17.77
C VAL A 67 -5.74 -7.72 18.02
N GLU A 68 -5.95 -8.48 16.95
CA GLU A 68 -6.09 -9.92 17.01
C GLU A 68 -4.70 -10.56 17.10
N GLU A 69 -4.36 -11.20 18.22
CA GLU A 69 -3.06 -11.88 18.34
C GLU A 69 -2.92 -12.97 17.25
N MET A 70 -4.01 -13.65 16.92
CA MET A 70 -4.09 -14.74 15.95
C MET A 70 -5.12 -14.45 14.86
N LEU A 71 -4.65 -14.22 13.64
CA LEU A 71 -5.44 -13.93 12.46
C LEU A 71 -5.87 -15.21 11.75
N THR A 72 -7.04 -15.16 11.12
CA THR A 72 -7.40 -16.14 10.07
C THR A 72 -6.56 -15.89 8.82
N THR A 73 -6.46 -16.88 7.93
CA THR A 73 -5.76 -16.74 6.64
C THR A 73 -6.32 -15.58 5.82
N SER A 74 -7.65 -15.37 5.85
CA SER A 74 -8.30 -14.26 5.15
C SER A 74 -7.86 -12.92 5.72
N ARG A 75 -7.97 -12.76 7.04
CA ARG A 75 -7.62 -11.50 7.70
C ARG A 75 -6.12 -11.16 7.60
N ALA A 76 -5.27 -12.18 7.66
CA ALA A 76 -3.83 -12.02 7.46
C ALA A 76 -3.49 -11.56 6.04
N ALA A 77 -4.23 -12.01 5.01
CA ALA A 77 -3.98 -11.61 3.63
C ALA A 77 -4.44 -10.18 3.37
N GLU A 78 -5.61 -9.81 3.90
CA GLU A 78 -6.10 -8.43 3.92
C GLU A 78 -5.08 -7.49 4.58
N LEU A 79 -4.56 -7.87 5.76
CA LEU A 79 -3.56 -7.07 6.48
C LEU A 79 -2.26 -6.92 5.69
N ALA A 80 -1.83 -7.98 5.00
CA ALA A 80 -0.62 -7.97 4.18
C ALA A 80 -0.81 -7.29 2.81
N GLY A 81 -2.04 -6.99 2.40
CA GLY A 81 -2.34 -6.40 1.09
C GLY A 81 -2.08 -7.35 -0.09
N ILE A 82 -2.14 -8.67 0.14
CA ILE A 82 -1.84 -9.71 -0.86
C ILE A 82 -3.04 -10.64 -1.09
N SER A 83 -2.99 -11.45 -2.15
CA SER A 83 -4.05 -12.43 -2.41
C SER A 83 -4.03 -13.57 -1.38
N HIS A 84 -5.23 -14.08 -1.04
CA HIS A 84 -5.41 -15.22 -0.13
C HIS A 84 -4.60 -16.45 -0.56
N THR A 85 -4.59 -16.74 -1.86
CA THR A 85 -3.85 -17.87 -2.43
C THR A 85 -2.34 -17.69 -2.27
N TYR A 86 -1.84 -16.47 -2.46
CA TYR A 86 -0.42 -16.16 -2.28
C TYR A 86 -0.01 -16.33 -0.82
N LEU A 87 -0.77 -15.79 0.13
CA LEU A 87 -0.50 -15.98 1.56
C LEU A 87 -0.53 -17.46 1.94
N ARG A 88 -1.50 -18.22 1.43
CA ARG A 88 -1.59 -19.67 1.68
C ARG A 88 -0.32 -20.39 1.22
N ASN A 89 0.14 -20.13 0.00
CA ASN A 89 1.35 -20.73 -0.54
C ASN A 89 2.58 -20.38 0.30
N MET A 90 2.69 -19.13 0.79
CA MET A 90 3.79 -18.73 1.67
C MET A 90 3.76 -19.46 3.01
N THR A 91 2.57 -19.65 3.60
CA THR A 91 2.45 -20.45 4.83
C THR A 91 2.75 -21.93 4.59
N ASP A 92 2.43 -22.46 3.40
CA ASP A 92 2.79 -23.84 3.01
C ASP A 92 4.31 -24.00 2.82
N ARG A 93 4.99 -22.96 2.33
CA ARG A 93 6.46 -22.91 2.21
C ARG A 93 7.17 -22.64 3.54
N GLY A 94 6.43 -22.35 4.62
CA GLY A 94 6.99 -22.06 5.94
C GLY A 94 7.62 -20.67 6.07
N GLU A 95 7.39 -19.75 5.13
CA GLU A 95 7.91 -18.37 5.20
C GLU A 95 7.24 -17.55 6.30
N ILE A 96 5.97 -17.83 6.56
CA ILE A 96 5.19 -17.20 7.63
C ILE A 96 4.77 -18.32 8.60
N PRO A 97 5.17 -18.23 9.89
CA PRO A 97 4.76 -19.20 10.91
C PRO A 97 3.24 -19.32 10.99
N VAL A 98 2.75 -20.56 10.87
CA VAL A 98 1.35 -20.90 10.99
C VAL A 98 1.15 -21.82 12.20
N GLU A 99 0.18 -21.49 13.04
CA GLU A 99 -0.31 -22.35 14.10
C GLU A 99 -1.63 -22.98 13.67
N TYR A 100 -1.87 -24.22 14.08
CA TYR A 100 -3.15 -24.88 13.85
C TYR A 100 -3.95 -24.89 15.16
N ARG A 101 -5.18 -24.39 15.10
CA ARG A 101 -6.15 -24.51 16.20
C ARG A 101 -7.28 -25.42 15.73
N GLY A 102 -7.15 -26.70 16.07
CA GLY A 102 -7.91 -27.77 15.43
C GLY A 102 -7.52 -27.90 13.96
N THR A 103 -8.50 -27.91 13.07
CA THR A 103 -8.29 -28.05 11.61
C THR A 103 -7.94 -26.73 10.91
N HIS A 104 -8.08 -25.58 11.59
CA HIS A 104 -7.94 -24.28 10.96
C HIS A 104 -6.57 -23.64 11.21
N ARG A 105 -6.03 -23.02 10.15
CA ARG A 105 -4.81 -22.18 10.22
C ARG A 105 -5.08 -20.90 10.99
N ARG A 106 -4.11 -20.52 11.81
CA ARG A 106 -4.06 -19.28 12.58
C ARG A 106 -2.66 -18.71 12.45
N ILE A 107 -2.57 -17.43 12.10
CA ILE A 107 -1.31 -16.76 11.82
C ILE A 107 -1.15 -15.63 12.82
N ARG A 108 0.00 -15.54 13.50
CA ARG A 108 0.24 -14.42 14.41
C ARG A 108 0.28 -13.11 13.65
N GLN A 109 -0.40 -12.09 14.16
CA GLN A 109 -0.34 -10.75 13.55
C GLN A 109 1.10 -10.22 13.51
N SER A 110 1.89 -10.49 14.55
CA SER A 110 3.31 -10.11 14.60
C SER A 110 4.14 -10.74 13.47
N ALA A 111 3.83 -11.96 13.04
CA ALA A 111 4.50 -12.61 11.93
C ALA A 111 4.24 -11.89 10.61
N ILE A 112 2.99 -11.46 10.38
CA ILE A 112 2.62 -10.67 9.18
C ILE A 112 3.32 -9.31 9.18
N LEU A 113 3.33 -8.61 10.32
CA LEU A 113 3.98 -7.30 10.44
C LEU A 113 5.51 -7.40 10.24
N ALA A 114 6.16 -8.43 10.79
CA ALA A 114 7.59 -8.67 10.58
C ALA A 114 7.92 -8.98 9.12
N TRP A 115 7.04 -9.72 8.44
CA TRP A 115 7.18 -9.97 7.01
C TRP A 115 7.05 -8.68 6.19
N LEU A 116 6.04 -7.85 6.46
CA LEU A 116 5.85 -6.56 5.79
C LEU A 116 7.06 -5.65 5.96
N GLU A 117 7.64 -5.59 7.16
CA GLU A 117 8.82 -4.77 7.40
C GLU A 117 10.04 -5.28 6.62
N THR A 118 10.18 -6.61 6.50
CA THR A 118 11.22 -7.21 5.67
C THR A 118 11.05 -6.87 4.19
N GLN A 119 9.81 -6.83 3.66
CA GLN A 119 9.55 -6.41 2.28
C GLN A 119 9.88 -4.95 2.06
N ARG A 120 9.43 -4.05 2.94
CA ARG A 120 9.75 -2.62 2.87
C ARG A 120 11.25 -2.36 2.90
N ARG A 121 12.01 -3.14 3.69
CA ARG A 121 13.47 -3.05 3.71
C ARG A 121 14.08 -3.48 2.37
N LYS A 122 13.64 -4.61 1.80
CA LYS A 122 14.11 -5.09 0.48
C LYS A 122 13.81 -4.10 -0.63
N GLU A 123 12.63 -3.48 -0.63
CA GLU A 123 12.26 -2.44 -1.60
C GLU A 123 13.17 -1.21 -1.50
N ARG A 124 13.47 -0.78 -0.26
CA ARG A 124 14.40 0.32 -0.01
C ARG A 124 15.82 0.01 -0.46
N GLU A 125 16.30 -1.20 -0.20
CA GLU A 125 17.63 -1.67 -0.63
C GLU A 125 17.71 -1.76 -2.17
N ALA A 126 16.70 -2.32 -2.83
CA ALA A 126 16.66 -2.40 -4.30
C ALA A 126 16.59 -1.01 -4.98
N ALA A 127 15.92 -0.04 -4.37
CA ALA A 127 15.88 1.34 -4.85
C ALA A 127 17.23 2.07 -4.71
N ALA A 128 18.05 1.71 -3.71
CA ALA A 128 19.38 2.28 -3.51
C ALA A 128 20.40 1.75 -4.54
N ASP A 129 20.32 0.47 -4.91
CA ASP A 129 21.26 -0.15 -5.85
C ASP A 129 20.99 0.25 -7.32
N GLY A 130 19.74 0.59 -7.68
CA GLY A 130 19.34 1.00 -9.03
C GLY A 130 19.84 2.38 -9.48
N GLY A 131 20.42 3.19 -8.58
CA GLY A 131 20.90 4.55 -8.87
C GLY A 131 22.30 4.64 -9.51
N THR A 132 23.02 3.53 -9.68
CA THR A 132 24.46 3.55 -9.99
C THR A 132 24.81 3.17 -11.45
N HIS A 133 23.85 3.02 -12.36
CA HIS A 133 24.11 2.64 -13.77
C HIS A 133 23.56 3.64 -14.81
N ALA A 134 23.86 4.94 -14.63
CA ALA A 134 23.66 5.95 -15.67
C ALA A 134 24.77 7.01 -15.66
N ALA A 135 26.03 6.60 -15.87
CA ALA A 135 27.13 7.50 -16.19
C ALA A 135 28.11 6.81 -17.15
N GLY A 136 27.75 6.80 -18.43
CA GLY A 136 28.54 6.11 -19.46
C GLY A 136 28.10 6.45 -20.88
N THR A 137 28.13 7.73 -21.25
CA THR A 137 28.04 8.15 -22.66
C THR A 137 29.26 8.99 -23.04
N ASN A 138 30.28 8.25 -23.47
CA ASN A 138 31.14 8.49 -24.63
C ASN A 138 31.26 9.94 -25.15
N SER A 139 32.40 10.58 -24.90
CA SER A 139 32.89 11.69 -25.73
C SER A 139 34.36 11.44 -26.10
N ALA A 140 34.57 10.84 -27.27
CA ALA A 140 35.86 10.81 -27.92
C ALA A 140 35.68 11.10 -29.41
N ARG A 141 36.32 12.19 -29.85
CA ARG A 141 36.82 12.50 -31.20
C ARG A 141 35.82 13.10 -32.21
N ALA A 142 36.02 14.38 -32.49
CA ALA A 142 35.79 14.99 -33.79
C ALA A 142 37.02 15.84 -34.15
N ASP A 143 37.80 15.37 -35.12
CA ASP A 143 38.59 16.19 -36.06
C ASP A 143 38.69 15.37 -37.35
N GLY A 144 38.26 15.95 -38.48
CA GLY A 144 37.95 15.28 -39.76
C GLY A 144 39.17 14.94 -40.64
N PRO A 145 39.06 14.86 -41.99
CA PRO A 145 37.89 15.06 -42.87
C PRO A 145 37.68 13.94 -43.95
N ALA A 146 36.73 14.21 -44.88
CA ALA A 146 36.15 13.39 -45.95
C ALA A 146 37.13 12.71 -46.96
N PRO A 147 36.66 11.78 -47.83
CA PRO A 147 36.04 12.21 -49.10
C PRO A 147 34.90 11.33 -49.68
N ASP A 148 34.12 11.99 -50.54
CA ASP A 148 33.52 11.58 -51.83
C ASP A 148 32.58 10.37 -51.98
N SER A 149 31.31 10.73 -52.18
CA SER A 149 30.38 10.31 -53.24
C SER A 149 30.35 8.85 -53.71
N VAL A 150 29.18 8.21 -53.55
CA VAL A 150 28.41 7.65 -54.68
C VAL A 150 26.94 7.51 -54.31
N ALA A 151 26.10 7.88 -55.28
CA ALA A 151 24.67 8.04 -55.20
C ALA A 151 23.91 6.70 -55.15
N THR A 152 22.98 6.64 -54.20
CA THR A 152 21.55 6.33 -54.31
C THR A 152 21.03 5.53 -55.51
N GLY A 153 20.23 4.49 -55.19
CA GLY A 153 18.92 4.34 -55.82
C GLY A 153 18.62 2.97 -56.44
N SER A 154 18.40 1.94 -55.62
CA SER A 154 17.71 0.73 -56.05
C SER A 154 16.20 0.86 -55.84
N ALA A 155 15.48 0.36 -56.84
CA ALA A 155 14.06 0.51 -57.11
C ALA A 155 13.14 -0.48 -56.38
N GLY A 156 11.84 -0.19 -56.47
CA GLY A 156 10.73 -1.13 -56.28
C GLY A 156 10.14 -1.13 -54.86
N GLY A 157 8.88 -0.81 -54.60
CA GLY A 157 7.68 -0.94 -55.42
C GLY A 157 6.78 -2.03 -54.82
N SER A 158 5.47 -1.73 -54.72
CA SER A 158 4.36 -2.57 -54.20
C SER A 158 4.14 -2.47 -52.70
N GLY A 159 2.93 -2.26 -52.18
CA GLY A 159 1.56 -2.35 -52.72
C GLY A 159 0.68 -2.71 -51.52
N ALA A 160 -0.14 -1.79 -51.04
CA ALA A 160 -1.60 -1.87 -51.15
C ALA A 160 -2.24 -3.20 -50.72
N SER A 161 -2.90 -3.20 -49.56
CA SER A 161 -4.26 -3.73 -49.28
C SER A 161 -4.50 -3.55 -47.77
N GLY A 162 -5.55 -2.92 -47.24
CA GLY A 162 -6.92 -2.79 -47.74
C GLY A 162 -7.78 -3.92 -47.17
N VAL A 163 -8.92 -3.53 -46.56
CA VAL A 163 -10.14 -4.28 -46.15
C VAL A 163 -10.04 -5.23 -44.94
N ALA A 164 -11.05 -5.47 -44.09
CA ALA A 164 -12.43 -4.98 -43.84
C ALA A 164 -12.80 -5.44 -42.40
N ASP A 165 -13.52 -4.66 -41.59
CA ASP A 165 -14.98 -4.72 -41.33
C ASP A 165 -15.65 -6.12 -41.33
N GLY A 166 -16.46 -6.39 -40.29
CA GLY A 166 -17.30 -7.60 -40.24
C GLY A 166 -17.69 -8.14 -38.86
N SER A 167 -18.78 -7.58 -38.31
CA SER A 167 -19.86 -8.20 -37.51
C SER A 167 -19.76 -9.64 -37.00
N ALA A 168 -20.12 -9.87 -35.73
CA ALA A 168 -21.21 -10.79 -35.32
C ALA A 168 -21.36 -10.84 -33.78
N GLY A 169 -22.40 -10.18 -33.25
CA GLY A 169 -22.94 -10.46 -31.93
C GLY A 169 -23.98 -11.57 -32.01
N HIS A 170 -23.84 -12.61 -31.20
CA HIS A 170 -24.79 -13.70 -31.07
C HIS A 170 -25.07 -13.96 -29.58
N ARG A 171 -26.36 -13.88 -29.23
CA ARG A 171 -27.06 -14.29 -28.00
C ARG A 171 -26.97 -13.40 -26.76
#